data_AF-A0A1Z8QDK1-F1
#
_entry.id   AF-A0A1Z8QDK1-F1
#
_cell.length_a   1.000
_cell.length_b   1.000
_cell.length_c   1.000
_cell.angle_alpha   90.00
_cell.angle_beta   90.00
_cell.angle_gamma   90.00
#
_symmetry.space_group_name_H-M   'P 1'
#
loop_
_entity.id
_entity.type
_entity.pdbx_description
1 polymer ?
#
loop_
_entity_poly.entity_id
_entity_poly.type
_entity_poly.pdbx_seq_one_letter_code
_entity_poly.pdbx_strand_id
1 'polypeptide(L)' 'ARILGVDVGKLLPGAPADICIFEPTTDRRVDSEQFISQGSNTPFDQSVLPGNVKMVLVAGQPLSA' A
#
# COMPACT_ATOMS: atom_id res chain seq x y z
N ALA A 1 -5.26 -14.23 -0.13
CA ALA A 1 -6.66 -14.68 0.01
C ALA A 1 -6.85 -16.12 -0.46
N ARG A 2 -6.93 -16.39 -1.78
CA ARG A 2 -7.26 -17.73 -2.33
C ARG A 2 -6.34 -18.88 -1.87
N ILE A 3 -5.02 -18.68 -1.91
CA ILE A 3 -4.04 -19.72 -1.51
C ILE A 3 -4.18 -20.09 -0.02
N LEU A 4 -4.39 -19.10 0.85
CA LEU A 4 -4.50 -19.29 2.30
C LEU A 4 -5.95 -19.50 2.79
N GLY A 5 -6.94 -19.48 1.90
CA GLY A 5 -8.35 -19.65 2.25
C GLY A 5 -8.97 -18.52 3.09
N VAL A 6 -8.35 -17.34 3.16
CA VAL A 6 -8.85 -16.21 3.97
C VAL A 6 -9.75 -15.27 3.15
N ASP A 7 -10.84 -14.80 3.77
CA ASP A 7 -11.85 -13.95 3.12
C ASP A 7 -11.50 -12.46 3.18
N VAL A 8 -10.45 -12.08 2.45
CA VAL A 8 -9.96 -10.69 2.28
C VAL A 8 -9.60 -10.43 0.81
N GLY A 9 -9.27 -9.19 0.47
CA GLY A 9 -8.75 -8.81 -0.85
C GLY A 9 -9.82 -8.76 -1.96
N LYS A 10 -11.07 -8.47 -1.60
CA LYS A 10 -12.19 -8.24 -2.52
C LYS A 10 -12.86 -6.92 -2.14
N LEU A 11 -13.30 -6.16 -3.16
CA LEU A 11 -14.14 -4.98 -2.96
C LEU A 11 -15.58 -5.35 -3.30
N LEU A 12 -16.30 -5.88 -2.31
CA LEU A 12 -17.69 -6.32 -2.43
C LEU A 12 -18.49 -5.88 -1.20
N PRO A 13 -19.82 -5.71 -1.33
CA PRO A 13 -20.68 -5.49 -0.17
C PRO A 13 -20.50 -6.59 0.89
N GLY A 14 -20.35 -6.20 2.16
CA GLY A 14 -20.15 -7.12 3.29
C GLY A 14 -18.70 -7.58 3.51
N ALA A 15 -17.78 -7.32 2.58
CA ALA A 15 -16.35 -7.56 2.81
C ALA A 15 -15.75 -6.50 3.76
N PRO A 16 -14.64 -6.80 4.46
CA PRO A 16 -13.90 -5.81 5.24
C PRO A 16 -13.53 -4.59 4.37
N ALA A 17 -13.66 -3.40 4.93
CA ALA A 17 -13.28 -2.14 4.27
C ALA A 17 -11.76 -1.92 4.31
N ASP A 18 -11.01 -2.88 3.78
CA ASP A 18 -9.56 -2.82 3.59
C ASP A 18 -9.27 -2.26 2.19
N ILE A 19 -8.92 -0.98 2.13
CA ILE A 19 -8.90 -0.21 0.88
C ILE A 19 -7.56 0.52 0.76
N CYS A 20 -6.94 0.44 -0.42
CA CYS A 20 -5.78 1.23 -0.79
C CYS A 20 -6.17 2.20 -1.92
N ILE A 21 -6.03 3.50 -1.67
CA ILE A 21 -6.25 4.55 -2.65
C ILE A 21 -4.88 5.04 -3.10
N PHE A 22 -4.62 5.01 -4.41
CA PHE A 22 -3.35 5.44 -5.00
C PHE A 22 -3.58 6.21 -6.29
N GLU A 23 -2.61 7.07 -6.62
CA GLU A 23 -2.61 7.85 -7.86
C GLU A 23 -1.71 7.14 -8.88
N PRO A 24 -2.27 6.55 -9.97
CA PRO A 24 -1.53 5.64 -10.84
C PRO A 24 -0.51 6.34 -11.76
N THR A 25 -0.70 7.62 -12.06
CA THR A 25 0.11 8.39 -13.02
C THR A 25 1.22 9.20 -12.37
N THR A 26 1.33 9.18 -11.04
CA THR A 26 2.41 9.89 -10.35
C THR A 26 3.68 9.06 -10.37
N ASP A 27 4.72 9.59 -11.00
CA ASP A 27 6.06 9.06 -10.86
C ASP A 27 6.62 9.46 -9.49
N ARG A 28 7.07 8.46 -8.73
CA ARG A 28 7.70 8.65 -7.42
C ARG A 28 9.10 8.05 -7.43
N ARG A 29 10.07 8.85 -7.01
CA ARG A 29 11.40 8.34 -6.66
C ARG A 29 11.33 7.66 -5.31
N VAL A 30 11.79 6.41 -5.26
CA VAL A 30 11.96 5.68 -4.00
C VAL A 30 13.10 6.33 -3.23
N ASP A 31 12.81 6.64 -1.96
CA ASP A 31 13.78 7.15 -1.00
C ASP A 31 13.71 6.25 0.23
N SER A 32 14.72 5.41 0.40
CA SER A 32 14.79 4.44 1.49
C SER A 32 14.95 5.09 2.86
N GLU A 33 15.42 6.33 2.94
CA GLU A 33 15.53 7.10 4.20
C GLU A 33 14.16 7.52 4.73
N GLN A 34 13.14 7.58 3.86
CA GLN A 34 11.76 7.93 4.22
C GLN A 34 10.89 6.71 4.58
N PHE A 35 11.46 5.50 4.66
CA PHE A 35 10.69 4.32 4.98
C PHE A 35 10.27 4.31 6.45
N ILE A 36 9.00 3.97 6.71
CA ILE A 36 8.49 3.72 8.07
C ILE A 36 9.11 2.44 8.66
N SER A 37 9.45 1.47 7.80
CA SER A 37 10.15 0.25 8.19
C SER A 37 11.54 0.56 8.74
N GLN A 38 11.96 -0.15 9.80
CA GLN A 38 13.33 -0.09 10.31
C GLN A 38 14.36 -0.65 9.31
N GLY A 39 13.94 -1.50 8.37
CA GLY A 39 14.78 -2.02 7.30
C GLY A 39 14.71 -1.15 6.05
N SER A 40 15.83 -0.51 5.70
CA SER A 40 15.99 0.30 4.48
C SER A 40 16.84 -0.39 3.40
N ASN A 41 17.28 -1.64 3.61
CA ASN A 41 18.05 -2.39 2.62
C ASN A 41 17.16 -2.84 1.45
N THR A 42 17.11 -2.03 0.39
CA THR A 42 16.28 -2.28 -0.79
C THR A 42 17.06 -2.05 -2.08
N PRO A 43 16.92 -2.91 -3.10
CA PRO A 43 17.52 -2.67 -4.41
C PRO A 43 16.81 -1.57 -5.21
N PHE A 44 15.68 -1.05 -4.70
CA PHE A 44 14.86 -0.07 -5.39
C PHE A 44 15.20 1.39 -5.01
N ASP A 45 16.14 1.63 -4.11
CA ASP A 45 16.50 2.99 -3.71
C ASP A 45 16.87 3.85 -4.94
N GLN A 46 16.39 5.10 -4.95
CA GLN A 46 16.53 6.06 -6.06
C GLN A 46 15.82 5.68 -7.39
N SER A 47 15.22 4.50 -7.47
CA SER A 47 14.42 4.11 -8.65
C SER A 47 13.18 4.99 -8.77
N VAL A 48 12.78 5.33 -10.00
CA VAL A 48 11.52 6.02 -10.27
C VAL A 48 10.48 4.98 -10.64
N LEU A 49 9.41 4.90 -9.84
CA LEU A 49 8.31 3.96 -10.02
C LEU A 49 6.99 4.72 -10.20
N PRO A 50 6.10 4.25 -11.08
CA PRO A 50 4.77 4.83 -11.22
C PRO A 50 3.88 4.41 -10.06
N GLY A 51 2.92 5.27 -9.73
CA GLY A 51 1.96 5.01 -8.67
C GLY A 51 2.42 5.59 -7.33
N ASN A 52 1.52 6.30 -6.65
CA ASN A 52 1.76 6.72 -5.28
C ASN A 52 0.54 6.49 -4.39
N VAL A 53 0.70 5.71 -3.32
CA VAL A 53 -0.35 5.46 -2.33
C VAL A 53 -0.65 6.77 -1.58
N LYS A 54 -1.93 7.13 -1.53
CA LYS A 54 -2.43 8.34 -0.86
C LYS A 54 -3.10 8.03 0.49
N MET A 55 -3.73 6.87 0.58
CA MET A 55 -4.45 6.46 1.78
C MET A 55 -4.58 4.94 1.85
N VAL A 56 -4.48 4.42 3.06
CA VAL A 56 -4.82 3.03 3.37
C VAL A 56 -5.84 3.04 4.49
N LEU A 57 -6.92 2.29 4.29
CA LEU A 57 -7.98 2.05 5.27
C LEU A 57 -7.92 0.58 5.68
N VAL A 58 -7.97 0.31 6.98
CA VAL A 58 -8.08 -1.06 7.53
C VAL A 58 -9.39 -1.14 8.30
N ALA A 59 -10.29 -2.04 7.89
CA ALA A 59 -11.65 -2.13 8.40
C ALA A 59 -12.37 -0.76 8.46
N GLY A 60 -12.13 0.09 7.45
CA GLY A 60 -12.72 1.43 7.33
C GLY A 60 -12.05 2.52 8.17
N GLN A 61 -10.98 2.20 8.92
CA GLN A 61 -10.22 3.17 9.69
C GLN A 61 -8.95 3.60 8.91
N PRO A 62 -8.69 4.90 8.73
CA PRO A 62 -7.49 5.36 8.05
C PRO A 62 -6.26 5.03 8.88
N LEU A 63 -5.21 4.49 8.25
CA LEU A 63 -3.91 4.37 8.89
C LEU A 63 -3.34 5.78 9.11
N SER A 64 -3.08 6.14 10.36
CA SER A 64 -2.25 7.29 10.70
C SER A 64 -0.78 6.87 10.65
N ALA A 65 0.04 7.67 9.97
CA ALA A 65 1.50 7.54 9.98
C ALA A 65 2.07 7.81 11.38
#